data_AF-A0A015JZ05-F1
#
_entry.id   AF-A0A015JZ05-F1
#
_cell.length_a   1.000
_cell.length_b   1.000
_cell.length_c   1.000
_cell.angle_alpha   90.00
_cell.angle_beta   90.00
_cell.angle_gamma   90.00
#
_symmetry.space_group_name_H-M   'P 1'
#
loop_
_entity.id
_entity.type
_entity.pdbx_description
1 polymer ?
#
loop_
_entity_poly.entity_id
_entity_poly.type
_entity_poly.pdbx_seq_one_letter_code
_entity_poly.pdbx_strand_id
1 'polypeptide(L)'
;MVEYYNATYKLFGFRRPLVKGLDNDIIIRVKINQFRRCQIGSEVFRSSLSLRHVKSSYVLAKFITDDEDVDTYPGQIQYYFTHVVDFLDGPVEHFLAYVYWYKHANSTNIRYYFSSDEICNVELWNTEFYIISRDCIILVHHILGRFVPVSYKISNRQNAREYLAVNPSN
;
A
#
# COMPACT_ATOMS: atom_id res chain seq x y z
N MET A 1 13.94 -0.95 2.19
CA MET A 1 14.44 0.43 1.93
C MET A 1 15.36 0.50 0.73
N VAL A 2 16.55 -0.12 0.73
CA VAL A 2 17.46 -0.06 -0.44
C VAL A 2 16.83 -0.66 -1.69
N GLU A 3 16.27 -1.86 -1.58
CA GLU A 3 15.53 -2.51 -2.67
C GLU A 3 14.33 -1.69 -3.16
N TYR A 4 13.68 -0.95 -2.25
CA TYR A 4 12.58 -0.07 -2.59
C TYR A 4 13.07 1.11 -3.44
N TYR A 5 14.10 1.83 -3.01
CA TYR A 5 14.62 2.98 -3.76
C TYR A 5 15.23 2.60 -5.10
N ASN A 6 15.98 1.49 -5.17
CA ASN A 6 16.51 0.99 -6.44
C ASN A 6 15.41 0.62 -7.44
N ALA A 7 14.24 0.18 -6.95
CA ALA A 7 13.10 -0.11 -7.81
C ALA A 7 12.36 1.16 -8.27
N THR A 8 12.12 2.10 -7.36
CA THR A 8 11.39 3.35 -7.63
C THR A 8 12.19 4.30 -8.52
N TYR A 9 13.51 4.37 -8.32
CA TYR A 9 14.40 5.32 -8.98
C TYR A 9 15.49 4.56 -9.74
N LYS A 10 15.08 3.84 -10.80
CA LYS A 10 15.94 2.93 -11.58
C LYS A 10 17.24 3.56 -12.11
N LEU A 11 17.27 4.89 -12.25
CA LEU A 11 18.42 5.66 -12.76
C LEU A 11 19.49 5.95 -11.69
N PHE A 12 19.22 5.68 -10.41
CA PHE A 12 20.11 6.01 -9.31
C PHE A 12 20.62 4.74 -8.60
N GLY A 13 21.89 4.75 -8.20
CA GLY A 13 22.48 3.67 -7.39
C GLY A 13 22.33 3.95 -5.91
N PHE A 14 21.35 3.34 -5.23
CA PHE A 14 21.21 3.46 -3.78
C PHE A 14 21.93 2.33 -3.05
N ARG A 15 22.64 2.69 -1.98
CA ARG A 15 23.41 1.74 -1.16
C ARG A 15 23.20 1.93 0.34
N ARG A 16 23.60 0.89 1.09
CA ARG A 16 23.68 0.95 2.55
C ARG A 16 24.93 1.74 2.98
N PRO A 17 24.90 2.48 4.10
CA PRO A 17 26.01 3.34 4.54
C PRO A 17 27.34 2.63 4.78
N LEU A 18 27.32 1.32 5.04
CA LEU A 18 28.50 0.55 5.47
C LEU A 18 29.27 -0.11 4.30
N VAL A 19 28.89 0.15 3.05
CA VAL A 19 29.53 -0.45 1.87
C VAL A 19 30.38 0.60 1.15
N LYS A 20 31.71 0.39 1.09
CA LYS A 20 32.61 1.14 0.20
C LYS A 20 32.10 1.00 -1.24
N GLY A 21 31.96 2.11 -1.95
CA GLY A 21 31.29 2.19 -3.25
C GLY A 21 31.69 3.47 -3.96
N LEU A 22 31.18 3.67 -5.17
CA LEU A 22 31.61 4.72 -6.11
C LEU A 22 31.20 6.12 -5.60
N ASP A 23 31.91 7.15 -6.07
CA ASP A 23 31.72 8.54 -5.63
C ASP A 23 30.32 9.11 -5.93
N ASN A 24 29.50 8.42 -6.75
CA ASN A 24 28.17 8.88 -7.18
C ASN A 24 26.99 8.13 -6.53
N ASP A 25 27.24 7.19 -5.61
CA ASP A 25 26.16 6.39 -5.00
C ASP A 25 25.41 7.16 -3.90
N ILE A 26 24.07 7.08 -3.92
CA ILE A 26 23.21 7.71 -2.90
C ILE A 26 23.16 6.83 -1.64
N ILE A 27 23.50 7.42 -0.50
CA ILE A 27 23.50 6.74 0.80
C ILE A 27 22.11 6.82 1.43
N ILE A 28 21.55 5.65 1.75
CA ILE A 28 20.30 5.54 2.51
C ILE A 28 20.60 5.59 4.00
N ARG A 29 20.18 6.66 4.69
CA ARG A 29 20.32 6.77 6.15
C ARG A 29 19.48 5.70 6.87
N VAL A 30 19.96 5.14 7.98
CA VAL A 30 19.20 4.11 8.73
C VAL A 30 18.18 4.73 9.72
N LYS A 31 17.93 6.04 9.64
CA LYS A 31 16.98 6.72 10.52
C LYS A 31 15.56 6.64 9.93
N ILE A 32 14.67 6.00 10.68
CA ILE A 32 13.24 5.88 10.37
C ILE A 32 12.46 6.48 11.54
N ASN A 33 11.64 7.49 11.27
CA ASN A 33 10.73 8.05 12.28
C ASN A 33 9.33 7.48 12.04
N GLN A 34 8.89 6.55 12.88
CA GLN A 34 7.56 5.94 12.73
C GLN A 34 6.47 6.78 13.41
N PHE A 35 5.29 6.83 12.79
CA PHE A 35 4.14 7.54 13.31
C PHE A 35 2.82 6.86 12.93
N ARG A 36 1.76 7.15 13.70
CA ARG A 36 0.49 6.41 13.62
C ARG A 36 -0.55 7.06 12.70
N ARG A 37 -0.35 8.32 12.29
CA ARG A 37 -1.34 9.14 11.59
C ARG A 37 -0.66 9.96 10.51
N CYS A 38 -1.20 9.95 9.31
CA CYS A 38 -0.71 10.78 8.21
C CYS A 38 -1.86 11.65 7.73
N GLN A 39 -1.59 12.93 7.52
CA GLN A 39 -2.54 13.82 6.86
C GLN A 39 -2.15 13.90 5.38
N ILE A 40 -3.12 13.61 4.51
CA ILE A 40 -2.97 13.69 3.06
C ILE A 40 -4.10 14.60 2.57
N GLY A 41 -3.75 15.80 2.09
CA GLY A 41 -4.72 16.85 1.84
C GLY A 41 -5.52 17.22 3.11
N SER A 42 -6.84 17.15 3.03
CA SER A 42 -7.76 17.42 4.16
C SER A 42 -8.07 16.18 5.01
N GLU A 43 -7.63 14.99 4.60
CA GLU A 43 -7.99 13.73 5.25
C GLU A 43 -6.89 13.21 6.16
N VAL A 44 -7.28 12.68 7.32
CA VAL A 44 -6.36 12.06 8.29
C VAL A 44 -6.52 10.55 8.25
N PHE A 45 -5.50 9.90 7.69
CA PHE A 45 -5.40 8.45 7.64
C PHE A 45 -4.67 7.94 8.89
N ARG A 46 -5.06 6.76 9.38
CA ARG A 46 -4.44 6.16 10.57
C ARG A 46 -3.92 4.77 10.28
N SER A 47 -3.04 4.31 11.14
CA SER A 47 -2.45 2.99 11.10
C SER A 47 -3.23 1.98 11.95
N SER A 48 -3.03 0.68 11.68
CA SER A 48 -3.56 -0.44 12.45
C SER A 48 -3.06 -0.44 13.91
N LEU A 49 -1.90 0.18 14.18
CA LEU A 49 -1.39 0.41 15.54
C LEU A 49 -2.35 1.26 16.40
N SER A 50 -3.29 1.98 15.80
CA SER A 50 -4.37 2.66 16.52
C SER A 50 -5.57 1.74 16.66
N LEU A 51 -5.53 0.82 17.65
CA LEU A 51 -6.58 -0.20 17.87
C LEU A 51 -8.02 0.34 17.93
N ARG A 52 -8.22 1.56 18.45
CA ARG A 52 -9.55 2.21 18.51
C ARG A 52 -10.09 2.63 17.14
N HIS A 53 -9.24 2.70 16.12
CA HIS A 53 -9.56 3.25 14.80
C HIS A 53 -8.97 2.41 13.66
N VAL A 54 -8.87 1.08 13.83
CA VAL A 54 -8.38 0.17 12.78
C VAL A 54 -9.15 0.36 11.47
N LYS A 55 -10.45 0.71 11.53
CA LYS A 55 -11.26 1.04 10.34
C LYS A 55 -10.68 2.14 9.46
N SER A 56 -9.91 3.07 10.03
CA SER A 56 -9.26 4.16 9.29
C SER A 56 -7.89 3.80 8.71
N SER A 57 -7.49 2.52 8.83
CA SER A 57 -6.24 1.99 8.25
C SER A 57 -6.41 1.27 6.92
N TYR A 58 -7.65 1.01 6.52
CA TYR A 58 -7.96 0.38 5.25
C TYR A 58 -7.92 1.43 4.13
N VAL A 59 -7.05 1.23 3.16
CA VAL A 59 -6.81 2.17 2.06
C VAL A 59 -6.78 1.50 0.71
N LEU A 60 -7.14 2.26 -0.31
CA LEU A 60 -6.87 1.94 -1.70
C LEU A 60 -5.61 2.69 -2.13
N ALA A 61 -4.72 2.03 -2.86
CA ALA A 61 -3.54 2.67 -3.44
C ALA A 61 -3.35 2.29 -4.91
N LYS A 62 -2.78 3.21 -5.68
CA LYS A 62 -2.44 2.99 -7.09
C LYS A 62 -1.05 2.38 -7.24
N PHE A 63 -0.96 1.44 -8.17
CA PHE A 63 0.28 0.92 -8.71
C PHE A 63 0.27 1.14 -10.22
N ILE A 64 1.32 1.74 -10.75
CA ILE A 64 1.52 1.85 -12.19
C ILE A 64 2.20 0.56 -12.62
N THR A 65 1.57 -0.18 -13.51
CA THR A 65 2.12 -1.41 -14.08
C THR A 65 3.14 -1.09 -15.17
N ASP A 66 3.92 -2.08 -15.60
CA ASP A 66 4.90 -1.89 -16.68
C ASP A 66 4.24 -1.50 -18.01
N ASP A 67 2.94 -1.82 -18.19
CA ASP A 67 2.13 -1.46 -19.35
C ASP A 67 1.49 -0.05 -19.24
N GLU A 68 1.93 0.76 -18.27
CA GLU A 68 1.39 2.08 -17.92
C GLU A 68 -0.08 2.08 -17.44
N ASP A 69 -0.67 0.91 -17.22
CA ASP A 69 -1.99 0.79 -16.63
C ASP A 69 -1.93 1.06 -15.12
N VAL A 70 -3.06 1.53 -14.57
CA VAL A 70 -3.17 1.94 -13.18
C VAL A 70 -4.03 0.93 -12.44
N ASP A 71 -3.36 -0.01 -11.79
CA ASP A 71 -4.02 -0.95 -10.90
C ASP A 71 -4.27 -0.35 -9.52
N THR A 72 -5.41 -0.69 -8.91
CA THR A 72 -5.76 -0.28 -7.56
C THR A 72 -5.80 -1.47 -6.62
N TYR A 73 -5.06 -1.37 -5.52
CA TYR A 73 -4.95 -2.43 -4.52
C TYR A 73 -5.51 -1.99 -3.17
N PRO A 74 -6.36 -2.81 -2.53
CA PRO A 74 -6.77 -2.63 -1.15
C PRO A 74 -5.70 -3.16 -0.21
N GLY A 75 -5.37 -2.35 0.79
CA GLY A 75 -4.43 -2.72 1.82
C GLY A 75 -4.79 -2.15 3.18
N GLN A 76 -4.06 -2.63 4.19
CA GLN A 76 -4.15 -2.15 5.56
C GLN A 76 -2.82 -1.54 5.98
N ILE A 77 -2.85 -0.25 6.31
CA ILE A 77 -1.69 0.49 6.77
C ILE A 77 -1.31 0.02 8.16
N GLN A 78 -0.08 -0.47 8.28
CA GLN A 78 0.48 -0.91 9.55
C GLN A 78 1.10 0.24 10.33
N TYR A 79 1.86 1.11 9.65
CA TYR A 79 2.39 2.36 10.20
C TYR A 79 2.87 3.27 9.07
N TYR A 80 3.03 4.54 9.38
CA TYR A 80 3.71 5.48 8.50
C TYR A 80 5.10 5.76 9.03
N PHE A 81 5.98 6.23 8.15
CA PHE A 81 7.30 6.64 8.57
C PHE A 81 7.89 7.68 7.62
N THR A 82 8.76 8.53 8.16
CA THR A 82 9.63 9.37 7.34
C THR A 82 11.00 8.76 7.23
N HIS A 83 11.63 9.02 6.10
CA HIS A 83 12.99 8.59 5.85
C HIS A 83 13.71 9.60 4.97
N VAL A 84 14.90 10.03 5.41
CA VAL A 84 15.72 11.04 4.73
C VAL A 84 16.72 10.37 3.80
N VAL A 85 16.75 10.82 2.56
CA VAL A 85 17.63 10.37 1.48
C VAL A 85 18.55 11.51 1.07
N ASP A 86 19.87 11.27 1.04
CA ASP A 86 20.87 12.27 0.70
C ASP A 86 21.08 12.34 -0.82
N PHE A 87 20.23 13.09 -1.52
CA PHE A 87 20.44 13.37 -2.95
C PHE A 87 21.55 14.40 -3.16
N LEU A 88 22.05 14.51 -4.40
CA LEU A 88 23.10 15.48 -4.77
C LEU A 88 22.67 16.93 -4.51
N ASP A 89 21.38 17.23 -4.67
CA ASP A 89 20.79 18.55 -4.44
C ASP A 89 20.47 18.82 -2.95
N GLY A 90 20.74 17.84 -2.08
CA GLY A 90 20.51 17.93 -0.64
C GLY A 90 19.64 16.80 -0.08
N PRO A 91 19.54 16.71 1.25
CA PRO A 91 18.72 15.70 1.91
C PRO A 91 17.22 15.97 1.68
N VAL A 92 16.51 14.96 1.18
CA VAL A 92 15.06 14.99 0.97
C VAL A 92 14.39 14.02 1.94
N GLU A 93 13.36 14.48 2.64
CA GLU A 93 12.54 13.64 3.51
C GLU A 93 11.37 13.04 2.73
N HIS A 94 11.30 11.71 2.68
CA HIS A 94 10.19 10.98 2.07
C HIS A 94 9.20 10.49 3.12
N PHE A 95 7.92 10.68 2.82
CA PHE A 95 6.80 10.20 3.62
C PHE A 95 6.27 8.89 3.02
N LEU A 96 6.42 7.81 3.78
CA LEU A 96 6.13 6.45 3.34
C LEU A 96 5.10 5.79 4.26
N ALA A 97 4.39 4.81 3.72
CA ALA A 97 3.49 3.93 4.45
C ALA A 97 3.95 2.48 4.30
N TYR A 98 3.88 1.72 5.40
CA TYR A 98 4.02 0.27 5.39
C TYR A 98 2.63 -0.37 5.39
N VAL A 99 2.32 -1.18 4.39
CA VAL A 99 0.97 -1.65 4.06
C VAL A 99 0.98 -3.16 3.84
N TYR A 100 -0.02 -3.85 4.40
CA TYR A 100 -0.32 -5.23 4.04
C TYR A 100 -1.39 -5.27 2.95
N TRP A 101 -1.07 -5.89 1.82
CA TRP A 101 -1.93 -5.94 0.64
C TRP A 101 -2.78 -7.21 0.63
N TYR A 102 -4.10 -7.07 0.43
CA TYR A 102 -4.98 -8.21 0.27
C TYR A 102 -4.74 -8.91 -1.07
N LYS A 103 -4.82 -10.23 -1.10
CA LYS A 103 -4.70 -11.00 -2.34
C LYS A 103 -5.95 -10.85 -3.21
N HIS A 104 -5.76 -10.83 -4.53
CA HIS A 104 -6.88 -10.94 -5.46
C HIS A 104 -7.68 -12.22 -5.20
N ALA A 105 -8.99 -12.14 -5.44
CA ALA A 105 -9.81 -13.34 -5.56
C ALA A 105 -9.31 -14.23 -6.71
N ASN A 106 -9.51 -15.54 -6.59
CA ASN A 106 -8.91 -16.52 -7.49
C ASN A 106 -9.44 -16.46 -8.94
N SER A 107 -10.57 -15.80 -9.19
CA SER A 107 -11.14 -15.65 -10.53
C SER A 107 -11.83 -14.31 -10.71
N THR A 108 -11.81 -13.82 -11.95
CA THR A 108 -12.42 -12.54 -12.37
C THR A 108 -13.92 -12.50 -12.05
N ASN A 109 -14.64 -13.60 -12.27
CA ASN A 109 -16.07 -13.70 -11.96
C ASN A 109 -16.37 -13.55 -10.47
N ILE A 110 -15.44 -13.94 -9.60
CA ILE A 110 -15.58 -13.71 -8.15
C ILE A 110 -15.22 -12.27 -7.82
N ARG A 111 -14.10 -11.77 -8.34
CA ARG A 111 -13.66 -10.39 -8.07
C ARG A 111 -14.74 -9.37 -8.43
N TYR A 112 -15.37 -9.55 -9.59
CA TYR A 112 -16.42 -8.68 -10.11
C TYR A 112 -17.82 -9.27 -9.92
N TYR A 113 -18.04 -10.03 -8.84
CA TYR A 113 -19.33 -10.67 -8.58
C TYR A 113 -20.52 -9.69 -8.54
N PHE A 114 -20.29 -8.46 -8.09
CA PHE A 114 -21.31 -7.40 -8.05
C PHE A 114 -21.34 -6.52 -9.30
N SER A 115 -20.47 -6.76 -10.28
CA SER A 115 -20.42 -5.95 -11.49
C SER A 115 -21.58 -6.33 -12.41
N SER A 116 -22.63 -5.52 -12.39
CA SER A 116 -23.67 -5.48 -13.42
C SER A 116 -23.79 -4.05 -13.93
N ASP A 117 -23.64 -3.85 -15.23
CA ASP A 117 -23.94 -2.65 -16.02
C ASP A 117 -23.91 -1.32 -15.23
N GLU A 118 -22.70 -0.93 -14.79
CA GLU A 118 -22.28 0.44 -14.43
C GLU A 118 -22.58 0.99 -13.02
N ILE A 119 -23.21 0.27 -12.09
CA ILE A 119 -23.64 0.88 -10.80
C ILE A 119 -22.80 0.45 -9.58
N CYS A 120 -22.10 -0.69 -9.61
CA CYS A 120 -21.42 -1.23 -8.43
C CYS A 120 -19.92 -1.49 -8.63
N ASN A 121 -19.08 -0.67 -7.99
CA ASN A 121 -17.61 -0.80 -7.97
C ASN A 121 -17.09 -1.66 -6.81
N VAL A 122 -17.95 -2.52 -6.22
CA VAL A 122 -17.54 -3.38 -5.11
C VAL A 122 -16.80 -4.59 -5.65
N GLU A 123 -15.51 -4.66 -5.37
CA GLU A 123 -14.69 -5.82 -5.69
C GLU A 123 -14.56 -6.78 -4.51
N LEU A 124 -14.55 -8.08 -4.79
CA LEU A 124 -14.23 -9.13 -3.82
C LEU A 124 -12.74 -9.49 -3.86
N TRP A 125 -12.13 -9.50 -2.68
CA TRP A 125 -10.73 -9.84 -2.44
C TRP A 125 -10.63 -11.00 -1.47
N ASN A 126 -9.48 -11.68 -1.43
CA ASN A 126 -9.22 -12.69 -0.41
C ASN A 126 -8.96 -12.01 0.94
N THR A 127 -9.29 -12.71 2.04
CA THR A 127 -9.00 -12.23 3.40
C THR A 127 -7.52 -12.38 3.79
N GLU A 128 -6.75 -13.13 3.01
CA GLU A 128 -5.31 -13.30 3.18
C GLU A 128 -4.51 -12.14 2.56
N PHE A 129 -3.36 -11.85 3.17
CA PHE A 129 -2.39 -10.89 2.65
C PHE A 129 -1.35 -11.55 1.76
N TYR A 130 -0.85 -10.79 0.77
CA TYR A 130 0.40 -11.14 0.08
C TYR A 130 1.56 -11.27 1.08
N ILE A 131 2.58 -12.05 0.69
CA ILE A 131 3.80 -12.18 1.48
C ILE A 131 4.47 -10.80 1.56
N ILE A 132 5.05 -10.50 2.72
CA ILE A 132 5.79 -9.25 2.95
C ILE A 132 6.91 -9.13 1.90
N SER A 133 6.89 -8.03 1.15
CA SER A 133 7.89 -7.69 0.14
C SER A 133 8.24 -6.19 0.21
N ARG A 134 9.10 -5.74 -0.71
CA ARG A 134 9.38 -4.31 -0.90
C ARG A 134 8.13 -3.50 -1.27
N ASP A 135 7.13 -4.13 -1.90
CA ASP A 135 5.92 -3.49 -2.40
C ASP A 135 4.95 -3.17 -1.25
N CYS A 136 5.19 -3.70 -0.05
CA CYS A 136 4.55 -3.26 1.18
C CYS A 136 4.95 -1.83 1.57
N ILE A 137 5.94 -1.22 0.93
CA ILE A 137 6.34 0.18 1.15
C ILE A 137 5.85 1.01 -0.03
N ILE A 138 5.05 2.03 0.25
CA ILE A 138 4.57 2.99 -0.76
C ILE A 138 4.77 4.43 -0.31
N LEU A 139 4.84 5.35 -1.26
CA LEU A 139 4.72 6.77 -0.98
C LEU A 139 3.29 7.09 -0.56
N VAL A 140 3.14 7.97 0.42
CA VAL A 140 1.80 8.35 0.91
C VAL A 140 0.92 8.96 -0.18
N HIS A 141 1.50 9.59 -1.21
CA HIS A 141 0.74 10.14 -2.33
C HIS A 141 0.19 9.09 -3.30
N HIS A 142 0.58 7.80 -3.20
CA HIS A 142 -0.07 6.73 -3.94
C HIS A 142 -1.39 6.26 -3.28
N ILE A 143 -1.68 6.71 -2.05
CA ILE A 143 -2.94 6.42 -1.37
C ILE A 143 -4.05 7.25 -2.00
N LEU A 144 -5.10 6.58 -2.47
CA LEU A 144 -6.28 7.20 -3.09
C LEU A 144 -7.33 7.64 -2.09
N GLY A 145 -7.52 6.86 -1.04
CA GLY A 145 -8.63 7.03 -0.14
C GLY A 145 -8.82 5.80 0.74
N ARG A 146 -9.84 5.86 1.59
CA ARG A 146 -10.21 4.76 2.47
C ARG A 146 -11.22 3.84 1.79
N PHE A 147 -11.32 2.62 2.30
CA PHE A 147 -12.44 1.75 2.01
C PHE A 147 -13.00 1.15 3.31
N VAL A 148 -14.26 0.74 3.25
CA VAL A 148 -14.90 -0.02 4.33
C VAL A 148 -14.82 -1.50 3.99
N PRO A 149 -14.05 -2.31 4.73
CA PRO A 149 -14.03 -3.75 4.53
C PRO A 149 -15.33 -4.37 5.04
N VAL A 150 -15.94 -5.22 4.22
CA VAL A 150 -17.10 -6.03 4.62
C VAL A 150 -16.79 -7.49 4.36
N SER A 151 -17.00 -8.34 5.37
CA SER A 151 -16.93 -9.79 5.16
C SER A 151 -18.13 -10.23 4.30
N TYR A 152 -17.85 -11.00 3.26
CA TYR A 152 -18.86 -11.50 2.34
C TYR A 152 -18.67 -12.98 2.03
N LYS A 153 -19.78 -13.73 1.97
CA LYS A 153 -19.81 -15.12 1.51
C LYS A 153 -20.74 -15.21 0.32
N ILE A 154 -20.24 -15.78 -0.78
CA ILE A 154 -21.02 -15.98 -2.01
C ILE A 154 -22.11 -17.06 -1.80
N SER A 155 -21.89 -17.97 -0.85
CA SER A 155 -22.79 -19.08 -0.55
C SER A 155 -23.14 -19.13 0.93
N ASN A 156 -24.37 -19.55 1.23
CA ASN A 156 -24.84 -19.76 2.62
C ASN A 156 -24.39 -21.10 3.22
N ARG A 157 -23.56 -21.89 2.52
CA ARG A 157 -23.00 -23.14 3.07
C ARG A 157 -22.10 -22.84 4.26
N GLN A 158 -22.12 -23.69 5.29
CA GLN A 158 -21.29 -23.51 6.50
C GLN A 158 -19.79 -23.37 6.18
N ASN A 159 -19.29 -24.12 5.20
CA ASN A 159 -17.88 -24.08 4.76
C ASN A 159 -17.64 -23.14 3.55
N ALA A 160 -18.56 -22.21 3.29
CA ALA A 160 -18.37 -21.25 2.22
C ALA A 160 -17.17 -20.34 2.52
N ARG A 161 -16.32 -20.17 1.51
CA ARG A 161 -15.18 -19.26 1.57
C ARG A 161 -15.66 -17.82 1.79
N GLU A 162 -14.99 -17.15 2.71
CA GLU A 162 -15.21 -15.75 3.04
C GLU A 162 -14.26 -14.88 2.21
N TYR A 163 -14.80 -13.78 1.70
CA TYR A 163 -14.11 -12.77 0.92
C TYR A 163 -14.24 -11.41 1.59
N LEU A 164 -13.31 -10.52 1.27
CA LEU A 164 -13.34 -9.12 1.63
C LEU A 164 -14.01 -8.33 0.51
N ALA A 165 -15.22 -7.86 0.74
CA ALA A 165 -15.84 -6.87 -0.11
C ALA A 165 -15.24 -5.48 0.20
N VAL A 166 -14.69 -4.86 -0.84
CA VAL A 166 -14.04 -3.56 -0.76
C VAL A 166 -15.03 -2.50 -1.23
N ASN A 167 -15.51 -1.67 -0.29
CA ASN A 167 -16.40 -0.57 -0.59
C ASN A 167 -15.64 0.77 -0.47
N PRO A 168 -15.24 1.41 -1.58
CA PRO A 168 -14.53 2.68 -1.56
C PRO A 168 -15.35 3.76 -0.81
N SER A 169 -14.69 4.50 0.08
CA SER A 169 -15.29 5.66 0.73
C SER A 169 -15.03 6.90 -0.13
N ASN A 170 -15.93 7.16 -1.08
CA ASN A 170 -15.96 8.43 -1.82
C ASN A 170 -16.51 9.56 -0.95
#